data_AF-A0A2V6ECY2-F1
#
_entry.id   AF-A0A2V6ECY2-F1
#
_cell.length_a   1.000
_cell.length_b   1.000
_cell.length_c   1.000
_cell.angle_alpha   90.00
_cell.angle_beta   90.00
_cell.angle_gamma   90.00
#
_symmetry.space_group_name_H-M   'P 1'
#
loop_
_entity.id
_entity.type
_entity.pdbx_description
1 polymer ?
#
loop_
_entity_poly.entity_id
_entity_poly.type
_entity_poly.pdbx_seq_one_letter_code
_entity_poly.pdbx_strand_id
1 'polypeptide(L)' 'MERYCALHPRSPSAMRRPQLSRRRSTFVVLLGHSLENGIVGIGNTVENALRAFDLQYLRAFEPQSNGVEIVRRRS' A
#
# COMPACT_ATOMS: atom_id res chain seq x y z
N MET A 1 -1.22 5.74 -14.04
CA MET A 1 -2.39 5.73 -13.14
C MET A 1 -3.62 5.27 -13.90
N GLU A 2 -4.11 6.05 -14.86
CA GLU A 2 -5.39 5.80 -15.55
C GLU A 2 -5.47 4.41 -16.20
N ARG A 3 -4.48 4.04 -17.03
CA ARG A 3 -4.42 2.71 -17.66
C ARG A 3 -4.43 1.57 -16.64
N TYR A 4 -3.68 1.71 -15.54
CA TYR A 4 -3.63 0.69 -14.49
C TYR A 4 -5.00 0.55 -13.82
N CYS A 5 -5.65 1.66 -13.46
CA CYS A 5 -7.00 1.64 -12.88
C CYS A 5 -8.05 1.07 -13.85
N ALA A 6 -7.93 1.33 -15.15
CA ALA A 6 -8.82 0.75 -16.16
C ALA A 6 -8.67 -0.77 -16.28
N LEU A 7 -7.44 -1.28 -16.17
CA LEU A 7 -7.16 -2.73 -16.17
C LEU A 7 -7.50 -3.39 -14.83
N HIS A 8 -7.48 -2.63 -13.73
CA HIS A 8 -7.73 -3.11 -12.38
C HIS A 8 -8.82 -2.28 -11.67
N PRO A 9 -10.08 -2.30 -12.16
CA PRO A 9 -11.14 -1.42 -11.67
C PRO A 9 -11.53 -1.65 -10.21
N ARG A 10 -11.20 -2.84 -9.66
CA ARG A 10 -11.45 -3.21 -8.26
C ARG A 10 -10.19 -3.19 -7.39
N SER A 11 -9.07 -2.60 -7.83
CA SER A 11 -7.91 -2.47 -6.96
C SER A 11 -8.03 -1.26 -6.03
N PRO A 12 -7.34 -1.25 -4.88
CA PRO A 12 -7.26 -0.10 -4.00
C PRO A 12 -6.87 1.20 -4.73
N SER A 13 -5.94 1.13 -5.69
CA SER A 13 -5.53 2.28 -6.52
C SER A 13 -6.69 2.88 -7.31
N ALA A 14 -7.57 2.05 -7.88
CA ALA A 14 -8.74 2.53 -8.65
C ALA A 14 -9.80 3.17 -7.76
N MET A 15 -10.03 2.62 -6.56
CA MET A 15 -11.07 3.08 -5.63
C MET A 15 -10.63 4.27 -4.77
N ARG A 16 -9.40 4.26 -4.27
CA ARG A 16 -8.90 5.24 -3.31
C ARG A 16 -8.16 6.40 -3.96
N ARG A 17 -7.77 6.26 -5.24
CA ARG A 17 -7.09 7.29 -6.03
C ARG A 17 -5.93 7.95 -5.24
N PRO A 18 -4.94 7.16 -4.76
CA PRO A 18 -3.82 7.67 -4.00
C PRO A 18 -2.99 8.69 -4.81
N GLN A 19 -2.25 9.54 -4.10
CA GLN A 19 -1.34 10.49 -4.72
C GLN A 19 -0.15 9.75 -5.33
N LEU A 20 0.12 10.00 -6.62
CA LEU A 20 1.28 9.48 -7.31
C LEU A 20 2.29 10.61 -7.53
N SER A 21 3.51 10.42 -7.05
CA SER A 21 4.62 11.34 -7.25
C SER A 21 5.84 10.61 -7.80
N ARG A 22 6.78 11.36 -8.39
CA ARG A 22 8.05 10.84 -8.89
C ARG A 22 9.20 11.55 -8.20
N ARG A 23 10.12 10.78 -7.64
CA ARG A 23 11.37 11.27 -7.06
C ARG A 23 12.53 10.57 -7.77
N ARG A 24 13.28 11.32 -8.58
CA ARG A 24 14.32 10.78 -9.49
C ARG A 24 13.73 9.68 -10.39
N SER A 25 14.24 8.45 -10.30
CA SER A 25 13.81 7.25 -11.02
C SER A 25 12.78 6.40 -10.25
N THR A 26 12.28 6.90 -9.12
CA THR A 26 11.37 6.17 -8.24
C THR A 26 9.99 6.81 -8.28
N PHE A 27 8.96 5.99 -8.45
CA PHE A 27 7.56 6.35 -8.30
C PHE A 27 7.09 6.00 -6.91
N VAL A 28 6.39 6.94 -6.28
CA VAL A 28 5.84 6.81 -4.93
C VAL A 28 4.34 7.03 -5.01
N VAL A 29 3.58 6.06 -4.53
CA VAL A 29 2.14 6.10 -4.37
C VAL A 29 1.85 6.22 -2.89
N LEU A 30 1.10 7.24 -2.49
CA LEU A 30 0.79 7.53 -1.09
C LEU A 30 -0.71 7.72 -0.91
N LEU A 31 -1.27 7.03 0.09
CA LEU A 31 -2.57 7.33 0.67
C LEU A 31 -2.39 7.72 2.14
N GLY A 32 -2.69 8.96 2.48
CA GLY A 32 -2.55 9.52 3.83
C GLY A 32 -1.81 10.86 3.85
N HIS A 33 -1.61 11.41 5.05
CA HIS A 33 -1.00 12.73 5.23
C HIS A 33 0.53 12.73 5.10
N SER A 34 1.19 11.59 5.39
CA SER A 34 2.64 11.45 5.36
C SER A 34 3.05 10.02 5.04
N LEU A 35 4.34 9.82 4.72
CA LEU A 35 4.90 8.49 4.48
C LEU A 35 4.91 7.61 5.75
N GLU A 36 5.04 8.22 6.94
CA GLU A 36 5.11 7.49 8.22
C GLU A 36 3.75 6.95 8.66
N ASN A 37 2.67 7.73 8.43
CA ASN A 37 1.33 7.40 8.89
C ASN A 37 0.37 7.02 7.75
N GLY A 38 0.91 6.82 6.54
CA GLY A 38 0.15 6.50 5.33
C GLY A 38 0.49 5.12 4.77
N ILE A 39 -0.28 4.70 3.77
CA ILE A 39 -0.02 3.47 3.01
C ILE A 39 0.79 3.87 1.78
N VAL A 40 1.94 3.23 1.59
CA VAL A 40 2.92 3.62 0.58
C VAL A 40 3.23 2.45 -0.36
N GLY A 41 3.22 2.72 -1.67
CA GLY A 41 3.78 1.85 -2.70
C GLY A 41 4.96 2.51 -3.39
N ILE A 42 6.05 1.77 -3.60
CA ILE A 42 7.27 2.28 -4.23
C ILE A 42 7.66 1.36 -5.39
N GLY A 43 8.03 1.94 -6.53
CA GLY A 43 8.49 1.17 -7.68
C GLY A 43 9.32 2.01 -8.67
N ASN A 44 10.07 1.33 -9.53
CA ASN A 44 10.80 1.95 -10.65
C ASN A 44 9.90 2.28 -11.86
N THR A 45 8.66 1.78 -11.85
CA THR A 45 7.60 2.13 -12.79
C THR A 45 6.33 2.48 -12.04
N VAL A 46 5.43 3.20 -12.71
CA VAL A 46 4.10 3.52 -12.16
C VAL A 46 3.32 2.25 -11.81
N GLU A 47 3.37 1.22 -12.67
CA GLU A 47 2.68 -0.05 -12.44
C GLU A 47 3.21 -0.77 -11.20
N ASN A 48 4.54 -0.83 -11.03
CA ASN A 48 5.16 -1.47 -9.87
C ASN A 48 4.82 -0.73 -8.57
N ALA A 49 4.82 0.60 -8.59
CA ALA A 49 4.44 1.40 -7.42
C ALA A 49 2.96 1.22 -7.04
N LEU A 50 2.05 1.18 -8.03
CA LEU A 50 0.62 0.96 -7.78
C LEU A 50 0.33 -0.47 -7.29
N ARG A 51 0.98 -1.48 -7.87
CA ARG A 51 0.89 -2.86 -7.39
C ARG A 51 1.39 -2.99 -5.96
N ALA A 52 2.54 -2.38 -5.63
CA ALA A 52 3.07 -2.37 -4.27
C ALA A 52 2.10 -1.70 -3.29
N PHE A 53 1.50 -0.58 -3.68
CA PHE A 53 0.48 0.11 -2.90
C PHE A 53 -0.75 -0.78 -2.67
N ASP A 54 -1.28 -1.41 -3.72
CA ASP A 54 -2.46 -2.28 -3.62
C ASP A 54 -2.24 -3.42 -2.62
N LEU A 55 -1.06 -4.04 -2.65
CA LEU A 55 -0.67 -5.09 -1.69
C LEU A 55 -0.56 -4.57 -0.26
N GLN A 56 0.09 -3.43 -0.05
CA GLN A 56 0.20 -2.84 1.29
C GLN A 56 -1.17 -2.43 1.83
N TYR A 57 -2.04 -1.90 0.97
CA TYR A 57 -3.39 -1.54 1.34
C TYR A 57 -4.15 -2.76 1.85
N LEU A 58 -4.17 -3.86 1.09
CA LEU A 58 -4.86 -5.07 1.52
C LEU A 58 -4.31 -5.60 2.85
N ARG A 59 -2.98 -5.65 3.01
CA ARG A 59 -2.33 -6.09 4.26
C ARG A 59 -2.71 -5.24 5.48
N ALA A 60 -2.92 -3.94 5.31
CA ALA A 60 -3.33 -3.06 6.39
C ALA A 60 -4.76 -3.37 6.91
N PHE A 61 -5.58 -4.02 6.09
CA PHE A 61 -6.96 -4.40 6.43
C PHE A 61 -7.16 -5.91 6.55
N GLU A 62 -6.15 -6.73 6.28
CA GLU A 62 -6.22 -8.13 6.63
C GLU A 62 -6.26 -8.24 8.17
N PRO A 63 -7.16 -9.06 8.73
CA PRO A 63 -7.12 -9.33 10.16
C PRO A 63 -5.73 -9.89 10.45
N GLN A 64 -4.97 -9.19 11.30
CA GLN A 64 -3.73 -9.72 11.81
C GLN A 64 -4.09 -11.04 12.50
N SER A 65 -3.74 -12.16 11.89
CA SER A 65 -3.84 -13.48 12.51
C SER A 65 -3.04 -13.39 13.80
N ASN A 66 -3.76 -13.16 14.90
CA ASN A 66 -3.34 -12.96 16.28
C ASN A 66 -1.85 -13.16 16.56
N GLY A 67 -1.24 -12.13 17.17
CA GLY A 67 -0.05 -12.31 17.99
C GLY A 67 -0.31 -13.39 19.04
N VAL A 68 0.11 -14.62 18.73
CA VAL A 68 0.35 -15.66 19.72
C VAL A 68 1.77 -15.44 20.23
N GLU A 69 1.99 -14.35 20.97
CA GLU A 69 3.09 -14.30 21.92
C GLU A 69 2.53 -14.84 23.23
N ILE A 70 2.58 -16.18 23.40
CA ILE A 70 2.40 -16.81 24.71
C ILE A 70 3.66 -16.47 25.51
N VAL A 71 3.77 -15.24 25.99
CA VAL A 71 4.59 -14.96 27.17
C VAL A 71 3.75 -15.37 28.37
N ARG A 72 3.83 -16.66 28.71
CA ARG A 72 3.46 -17.14 30.03
C ARG A 72 4.39 -16.47 31.06
N ARG A 73 4.00 -15.30 31.55
CA ARG A 73 4.44 -14.82 32.86
C ARG A 73 3.50 -15.38 33.92
N ARG A 74 4.05 -16.22 34.79
CA ARG A 74 3.67 -16.56 36.18
C ARG A 74 4.64 -17.69 36.58
N SER A 75 5.31 -17.71 37.72
CA SER A 75 5.43 -16.86 38.90
C SER A 75 6.69 -17.31 39.63
#